data_AF-A0A950NG84-F1
#
_entry.id   AF-A0A950NG84-F1
#
_cell.length_a   1.000
_cell.length_b   1.000
_cell.length_c   1.000
_cell.angle_alpha   90.00
_cell.angle_beta   90.00
_cell.angle_gamma   90.00
#
_symmetry.space_group_name_H-M   'P 1'
#
loop_
_entity.id
_entity.type
_entity.pdbx_description
1 polymer ?
#
loop_
_entity_poly.entity_id
_entity_poly.type
_entity_poly.pdbx_seq_one_letter_code
_entity_poly.pdbx_strand_id
1 'polypeptide(L)'
;MPSRDAPPTVDERIQLYMVSVRCFWQGQQCQEANLHLAGCIMMCAGIEGMLTLHASLNFDEAVAAWKAVWPKQRIEHLLRWDLGHLLKVAQAAKWLPDKVTVDYPNTGNTLPTDKIRELRNLVHPGRHVLERGDRELTDRDLTELEVLCMAVFQHLGDQVEPSLREAGVTGESLDRPSGQS
;
A
#
# COMPACT_ATOMS: atom_id res chain seq x y z
N MET A 1 -0.77 13.26 -22.77
CA MET A 1 -1.09 12.01 -22.04
C MET A 1 0.20 11.23 -21.94
N PRO A 2 0.60 10.74 -20.75
CA PRO A 2 1.80 9.92 -20.59
C PRO A 2 1.72 8.64 -21.44
N SER A 3 2.89 8.17 -21.90
CA SER A 3 3.00 6.90 -22.63
C SER A 3 2.52 5.76 -21.74
N ARG A 4 1.66 4.88 -22.26
CA ARG A 4 1.09 3.76 -21.48
C ARG A 4 2.15 2.78 -20.97
N ASP A 5 3.31 2.76 -21.63
CA ASP A 5 4.39 1.82 -21.40
C ASP A 5 5.63 2.51 -20.81
N ALA A 6 5.43 3.60 -20.04
CA ALA A 6 6.51 4.29 -19.35
C ALA A 6 6.23 4.36 -17.84
N PRO A 7 7.28 4.33 -17.00
CA PRO A 7 7.12 4.63 -15.59
C PRO A 7 6.72 6.11 -15.41
N PRO A 8 6.10 6.45 -14.27
CA PRO A 8 5.98 7.83 -13.81
C PRO A 8 7.29 8.61 -13.92
N THR A 9 7.20 9.91 -14.15
CA THR A 9 8.34 10.84 -14.13
C THR A 9 8.94 10.96 -12.72
N VAL A 10 10.12 11.57 -12.61
CA VAL A 10 10.75 11.83 -11.30
C VAL A 10 9.84 12.68 -10.41
N ASP A 11 9.27 13.76 -10.95
CA ASP A 11 8.36 14.64 -10.20
C ASP A 11 7.10 13.91 -9.74
N GLU A 12 6.50 13.07 -10.61
CA GLU A 12 5.35 12.24 -10.24
C GLU A 12 5.72 11.22 -9.14
N ARG A 13 6.92 10.62 -9.19
CA ARG A 13 7.40 9.72 -8.13
C ARG A 13 7.56 10.44 -6.79
N ILE A 14 8.11 11.65 -6.79
CA ILE A 14 8.25 12.48 -5.58
C ILE A 14 6.87 12.81 -5.02
N GLN A 15 5.94 13.27 -5.86
CA GLN A 15 4.57 13.57 -5.44
C GLN A 15 3.85 12.33 -4.89
N LEU A 16 4.01 11.19 -5.55
CA LEU A 16 3.45 9.92 -5.12
C LEU A 16 3.97 9.52 -3.74
N TYR A 17 5.29 9.62 -3.50
CA TYR A 17 5.88 9.39 -2.19
C TYR A 17 5.25 10.29 -1.12
N MET A 18 5.22 11.61 -1.36
CA MET A 18 4.70 12.59 -0.42
C MET A 18 3.22 12.36 -0.08
N VAL A 19 2.40 12.01 -1.08
CA VAL A 19 0.98 11.67 -0.86
C VAL A 19 0.87 10.36 -0.08
N SER A 20 1.67 9.35 -0.41
CA SER A 20 1.65 8.04 0.25
C SER A 20 1.94 8.17 1.75
N VAL A 21 3.02 8.86 2.11
CA VAL A 21 3.42 9.10 3.50
C VAL A 21 2.35 9.89 4.25
N ARG A 22 1.81 10.96 3.64
CA ARG A 22 0.74 11.76 4.25
C ARG A 22 -0.53 10.95 4.49
N CYS A 23 -0.97 10.16 3.51
CA CYS A 23 -2.15 9.29 3.68
C CYS A 23 -1.92 8.28 4.81
N PHE A 24 -0.74 7.67 4.86
CA PHE A 24 -0.40 6.72 5.91
C PHE A 24 -0.43 7.37 7.30
N TRP A 25 0.22 8.53 7.45
CA TRP A 25 0.24 9.29 8.69
C TRP A 25 -1.16 9.77 9.13
N GLN A 26 -1.97 10.28 8.21
CA GLN A 26 -3.37 10.60 8.50
C GLN A 26 -4.16 9.36 8.95
N GLY A 27 -3.82 8.19 8.41
CA GLY A 27 -4.37 6.93 8.87
C GLY A 27 -4.05 6.64 10.33
N GLN A 28 -2.81 6.86 10.76
CA GLN A 28 -2.40 6.74 12.17
C GLN A 28 -3.15 7.74 13.07
N GLN A 29 -3.30 8.99 12.63
CA GLN A 29 -4.08 9.99 13.38
C GLN A 29 -5.56 9.58 13.55
N CYS A 30 -6.17 8.96 12.53
CA CYS A 30 -7.50 8.40 12.66
C CYS A 30 -7.54 7.26 13.70
N GLN A 31 -6.51 6.42 13.78
CA GLN A 31 -6.43 5.37 14.80
C GLN A 31 -6.36 5.96 16.22
N GLU A 32 -5.51 6.97 16.43
CA GLU A 32 -5.39 7.69 17.70
C GLU A 32 -6.72 8.32 18.14
N ALA A 33 -7.56 8.71 17.19
CA ALA A 33 -8.91 9.24 17.42
C ALA A 33 -10.01 8.15 17.54
N ASN A 34 -9.67 6.87 17.61
CA ASN A 34 -10.58 5.72 17.61
C ASN A 34 -11.47 5.62 16.35
N LEU A 35 -11.02 6.17 15.22
CA LEU A 35 -11.67 6.06 13.91
C LEU A 35 -11.04 4.93 13.09
N HIS A 36 -11.10 3.71 13.63
CA HIS A 36 -10.29 2.57 13.16
C HIS A 36 -10.50 2.20 11.68
N LEU A 37 -11.75 2.22 11.20
CA LEU A 37 -12.05 1.92 9.79
C LEU A 37 -11.47 3.00 8.86
N ALA A 38 -11.66 4.28 9.20
CA ALA A 38 -11.11 5.39 8.43
C ALA A 38 -9.57 5.34 8.42
N GLY A 39 -8.96 5.04 9.56
CA GLY A 39 -7.52 4.88 9.67
C GLY A 39 -6.98 3.76 8.76
N CYS A 40 -7.64 2.60 8.76
CA CYS A 40 -7.28 1.49 7.87
C CYS A 40 -7.39 1.89 6.38
N ILE A 41 -8.45 2.59 5.98
CA ILE A 41 -8.63 3.06 4.59
C ILE A 41 -7.47 3.96 4.18
N MET A 42 -7.13 4.93 5.02
CA MET A 42 -6.06 5.90 4.75
C MET A 42 -4.68 5.23 4.71
N MET A 43 -4.40 4.28 5.61
CA MET A 43 -3.17 3.47 5.56
C MET A 43 -3.09 2.62 4.29
N CYS A 44 -4.18 1.96 3.89
CA CYS A 44 -4.24 1.20 2.64
C CYS A 44 -3.97 2.08 1.42
N ALA A 45 -4.46 3.33 1.40
CA ALA A 45 -4.15 4.30 0.35
C ALA A 45 -2.67 4.69 0.34
N GLY A 46 -2.05 4.83 1.52
CA GLY A 46 -0.61 5.01 1.65
C GLY A 46 0.19 3.83 1.07
N ILE A 47 -0.23 2.59 1.36
CA ILE A 47 0.39 1.37 0.83
C ILE A 47 0.22 1.26 -0.70
N GLU A 48 -0.96 1.60 -1.22
CA GLU A 48 -1.21 1.65 -2.68
C GLU A 48 -0.21 2.59 -3.38
N GLY A 49 0.00 3.78 -2.80
CA GLY A 49 0.97 4.73 -3.32
C GLY A 49 2.42 4.24 -3.20
N MET A 50 2.81 3.61 -2.10
CA MET A 50 4.15 3.01 -1.92
C MET A 50 4.41 1.85 -2.90
N LEU A 51 3.41 0.99 -3.13
CA LEU A 51 3.51 -0.08 -4.12
C LEU A 51 3.64 0.48 -5.53
N THR A 52 2.88 1.52 -5.85
CA THR A 52 2.96 2.20 -7.14
C THR A 52 4.35 2.81 -7.33
N LEU A 53 4.93 3.39 -6.28
CA LEU A 53 6.28 3.96 -6.32
C LEU A 53 7.34 2.88 -6.49
N HIS A 54 7.25 1.79 -5.73
CA HIS A 54 8.15 0.64 -5.84
C HIS A 54 8.11 0.03 -7.25
N ALA A 55 6.90 -0.20 -7.79
CA ALA A 55 6.72 -0.64 -9.16
C ALA A 55 7.26 0.36 -10.19
N SER A 56 7.22 1.66 -9.91
CA SER A 56 7.80 2.67 -10.80
C SER A 56 9.32 2.61 -10.83
N LEU A 57 9.95 2.33 -9.69
CA LEU A 57 11.41 2.21 -9.58
C LEU A 57 11.92 0.92 -10.21
N ASN A 58 11.11 -0.14 -10.14
CA ASN A 58 11.39 -1.47 -10.68
C ASN A 58 10.52 -1.78 -11.91
N PHE A 59 10.35 -0.81 -12.82
CA PHE A 59 9.31 -0.87 -13.86
C PHE A 59 9.37 -2.09 -14.77
N ASP A 60 10.57 -2.48 -15.23
CA ASP A 60 10.72 -3.65 -16.10
C ASP A 60 10.33 -4.96 -15.38
N GLU A 61 10.68 -5.08 -14.10
CA GLU A 61 10.27 -6.20 -13.25
C GLU A 61 8.76 -6.18 -13.01
N ALA A 62 8.19 -5.00 -12.74
CA ALA A 62 6.74 -4.80 -12.59
C ALA A 62 5.97 -5.28 -13.83
N VAL A 63 6.46 -4.91 -15.01
CA VAL A 63 5.88 -5.30 -16.30
C VAL A 63 6.02 -6.81 -16.53
N ALA A 64 7.16 -7.41 -16.19
CA ALA A 64 7.36 -8.85 -16.29
C ALA A 64 6.40 -9.62 -15.36
N ALA A 65 6.27 -9.18 -14.12
CA ALA A 65 5.35 -9.74 -13.14
C ALA A 65 3.88 -9.58 -13.58
N TRP A 66 3.49 -8.41 -14.11
CA TRP A 66 2.15 -8.21 -14.68
C TRP A 66 1.86 -9.23 -15.78
N LYS A 67 2.78 -9.42 -16.75
CA LYS A 67 2.60 -10.38 -17.85
C LYS A 67 2.51 -11.82 -17.35
N ALA A 68 3.19 -12.16 -16.25
CA ALA A 68 3.09 -13.48 -15.64
C ALA A 68 1.71 -13.70 -14.99
N VAL A 69 1.16 -12.70 -14.30
CA VAL A 69 -0.15 -12.79 -13.64
C VAL A 69 -1.30 -12.71 -14.65
N TRP A 70 -1.20 -11.84 -15.66
CA TRP A 70 -2.24 -11.61 -16.67
C TRP A 70 -1.70 -11.62 -18.11
N PRO A 71 -1.35 -12.80 -18.66
CA PRO A 71 -0.69 -12.91 -19.97
C PRO A 71 -1.51 -12.38 -21.16
N LYS A 72 -2.82 -12.22 -20.98
CA LYS A 72 -3.75 -11.76 -22.03
C LYS A 72 -4.26 -10.32 -21.80
N GLN A 73 -3.97 -9.71 -20.65
CA GLN A 73 -4.43 -8.34 -20.38
C GLN A 73 -3.41 -7.33 -20.89
N ARG A 74 -3.93 -6.27 -21.49
CA ARG A 74 -3.11 -5.11 -21.87
C ARG A 74 -2.61 -4.41 -20.61
N ILE A 75 -1.34 -4.05 -20.60
CA ILE A 75 -0.75 -3.23 -19.54
C ILE A 75 -1.31 -1.80 -19.66
N GLU A 76 -1.83 -1.29 -18.56
CA GLU A 76 -2.19 0.12 -18.41
C GLU A 76 -1.03 0.93 -17.84
N HIS A 77 -1.10 2.25 -17.97
CA HIS A 77 -0.18 3.15 -17.28
C HIS A 77 -0.18 2.86 -15.78
N LEU A 78 1.00 2.85 -15.15
CA LEU A 78 1.17 2.38 -13.77
C LEU A 78 0.26 3.10 -12.75
N LEU A 79 0.04 4.41 -12.90
CA LEU A 79 -0.87 5.20 -12.05
C LEU A 79 -2.36 4.79 -12.14
N ARG A 80 -2.72 3.85 -13.01
CA ARG A 80 -4.08 3.30 -13.13
C ARG A 80 -4.23 1.93 -12.49
N TRP A 81 -3.14 1.34 -12.02
CA TRP A 81 -3.21 0.05 -11.34
C TRP A 81 -3.84 0.29 -9.97
N ASP A 82 -4.93 -0.41 -9.69
CA ASP A 82 -5.50 -0.40 -8.33
C ASP A 82 -4.65 -1.26 -7.37
N LEU A 83 -4.91 -1.09 -6.07
CA LEU A 83 -4.29 -1.89 -5.01
C LEU A 83 -4.32 -3.40 -5.26
N GLY A 84 -5.39 -3.93 -5.87
CA GLY A 84 -5.51 -5.36 -6.16
C GLY A 84 -4.54 -5.81 -7.25
N HIS A 85 -4.32 -4.98 -8.27
CA HIS A 85 -3.29 -5.23 -9.27
C HIS A 85 -1.89 -5.15 -8.65
N LEU A 86 -1.63 -4.10 -7.88
CA LEU A 86 -0.34 -3.82 -7.26
C LEU A 86 0.10 -4.93 -6.30
N LEU A 87 -0.81 -5.43 -5.45
CA LEU A 87 -0.50 -6.53 -4.52
C LEU A 87 -0.12 -7.83 -5.26
N LYS A 88 -0.84 -8.16 -6.34
CA LYS A 88 -0.54 -9.36 -7.15
C LYS A 88 0.79 -9.24 -7.89
N VAL A 89 1.09 -8.05 -8.42
CA VAL A 89 2.40 -7.79 -9.04
C VAL A 89 3.50 -7.91 -7.99
N ALA A 90 3.33 -7.30 -6.81
CA ALA A 90 4.31 -7.37 -5.74
C ALA A 90 4.56 -8.79 -5.24
N GLN A 91 3.52 -9.63 -5.15
CA GLN A 91 3.67 -11.07 -4.84
C GLN A 91 4.42 -11.82 -5.94
N ALA A 92 4.05 -11.62 -7.21
CA ALA A 92 4.69 -12.28 -8.34
C ALA A 92 6.18 -11.88 -8.48
N ALA A 93 6.50 -10.62 -8.16
CA ALA A 93 7.86 -10.09 -8.13
C ALA A 93 8.58 -10.33 -6.79
N LYS A 94 7.93 -10.96 -5.80
CA LYS A 94 8.48 -11.24 -4.46
C LYS A 94 8.94 -9.99 -3.68
N TRP A 95 8.34 -8.83 -3.95
CA TRP A 95 8.60 -7.59 -3.21
C TRP A 95 7.94 -7.59 -1.82
N LEU A 96 6.84 -8.32 -1.69
CA LEU A 96 6.17 -8.57 -0.42
C LEU A 96 6.25 -10.05 -0.08
N PRO A 97 6.45 -10.41 1.21
CA PRO A 97 6.30 -11.79 1.62
C PRO A 97 4.82 -12.20 1.53
N ASP A 98 4.57 -13.48 1.29
CA ASP A 98 3.20 -14.03 1.27
C ASP A 98 2.48 -13.80 2.61
N LYS A 99 3.26 -13.77 3.68
CA LYS A 99 2.80 -13.47 5.03
C LYS A 99 3.76 -12.54 5.75
N VAL A 100 3.20 -11.64 6.52
CA VAL A 100 3.94 -10.70 7.35
C VAL A 100 3.79 -11.12 8.80
N THR A 101 4.91 -11.26 9.51
CA THR A 101 4.89 -11.45 10.96
C THR A 101 4.45 -10.15 11.60
N VAL A 102 3.33 -10.19 12.31
CA VAL A 102 2.83 -9.05 13.08
C VAL A 102 3.16 -9.24 14.55
N ASP A 103 3.85 -8.27 15.14
CA ASP A 103 4.13 -8.29 16.58
C ASP A 103 2.93 -7.72 17.34
N TYR A 104 1.88 -8.55 17.42
CA TYR A 104 0.68 -8.27 18.21
C TYR A 104 0.75 -9.07 19.50
N PRO A 105 0.50 -8.46 20.69
CA PRO A 105 0.71 -9.11 21.98
C PRO A 105 0.08 -10.50 22.01
N ASN A 106 0.93 -11.51 22.25
CA ASN A 106 0.59 -12.92 22.44
C ASN A 106 0.10 -13.73 21.23
N THR A 107 0.43 -13.35 19.99
CA THR A 107 -0.04 -14.16 18.84
C THR A 107 1.04 -14.77 17.96
N GLY A 108 2.23 -14.19 17.82
CA GLY A 108 3.26 -14.72 16.90
C GLY A 108 2.71 -15.00 15.48
N ASN A 109 1.62 -14.34 15.12
CA ASN A 109 0.81 -14.70 13.98
C ASN A 109 1.41 -14.10 12.71
N THR A 110 1.40 -14.90 11.66
CA THR A 110 1.72 -14.43 10.31
C THR A 110 0.41 -14.13 9.60
N LEU A 111 0.22 -12.88 9.17
CA LEU A 111 -0.98 -12.47 8.44
C LEU A 111 -0.69 -12.47 6.95
N PRO A 112 -1.61 -12.98 6.11
CA PRO A 112 -1.45 -12.90 4.67
C PRO A 112 -1.54 -11.46 4.21
N THR A 113 -0.63 -11.03 3.35
CA THR A 113 -0.61 -9.67 2.79
C THR A 113 -1.91 -9.34 2.04
N ASP A 114 -2.58 -10.35 1.48
CA ASP A 114 -3.88 -10.22 0.83
C ASP A 114 -5.01 -9.71 1.74
N LYS A 115 -4.85 -9.78 3.08
CA LYS A 115 -5.84 -9.27 4.04
C LYS A 115 -6.03 -7.75 3.93
N ILE A 116 -5.04 -7.03 3.41
CA ILE A 116 -5.15 -5.60 3.06
C ILE A 116 -6.24 -5.37 2.00
N ARG A 117 -6.26 -6.23 0.97
CA ARG A 117 -7.27 -6.18 -0.09
C ARG A 117 -8.66 -6.50 0.44
N GLU A 118 -8.76 -7.50 1.31
CA GLU A 118 -10.04 -7.90 1.92
C GLU A 118 -10.68 -6.72 2.65
N LEU A 119 -9.97 -6.05 3.57
CA LEU A 119 -10.60 -4.94 4.29
C LEU A 119 -10.91 -3.74 3.40
N ARG A 120 -10.02 -3.40 2.45
CA ARG A 120 -10.30 -2.31 1.50
C ARG A 120 -11.56 -2.60 0.69
N ASN A 121 -11.82 -3.86 0.35
CA ASN A 121 -13.05 -4.27 -0.31
C ASN A 121 -14.29 -4.14 0.59
N LEU A 122 -14.17 -4.41 1.89
CA LEU A 122 -15.28 -4.33 2.85
C LEU A 122 -15.81 -2.90 3.09
N VAL A 123 -15.08 -1.88 2.64
CA VAL A 123 -15.55 -0.49 2.60
C VAL A 123 -16.68 -0.31 1.57
N HIS A 124 -16.70 -1.14 0.52
CA HIS A 124 -17.74 -1.10 -0.48
C HIS A 124 -18.98 -1.89 0.02
N PRO A 125 -20.17 -1.25 0.16
CA PRO A 125 -21.34 -1.91 0.76
C PRO A 125 -21.73 -3.22 0.07
N GLY A 126 -21.66 -3.27 -1.27
CA GLY A 126 -21.96 -4.49 -2.02
C GLY A 126 -20.98 -5.63 -1.73
N ARG A 127 -19.68 -5.33 -1.53
CA ARG A 127 -18.70 -6.35 -1.14
C ARG A 127 -18.82 -6.75 0.32
N HIS A 128 -19.12 -5.81 1.20
CA HIS A 128 -19.42 -6.09 2.59
C HIS A 128 -20.54 -7.14 2.72
N VAL A 129 -21.68 -6.91 2.06
CA VAL A 129 -22.82 -7.83 2.09
C VAL A 129 -22.46 -9.20 1.54
N LEU A 130 -21.69 -9.26 0.44
CA LEU A 130 -21.31 -10.53 -0.18
C LEU A 130 -20.32 -11.36 0.66
N GLU A 131 -19.37 -10.72 1.33
CA GLU A 131 -18.28 -11.41 2.04
C GLU A 131 -18.61 -11.65 3.52
N ARG A 132 -19.34 -10.72 4.17
CA ARG A 132 -19.66 -10.77 5.60
C ARG A 132 -21.13 -10.95 5.93
N GLY A 133 -22.04 -10.63 5.00
CA GLY A 133 -23.47 -10.59 5.27
C GLY A 133 -23.83 -9.39 6.14
N ASP A 134 -24.45 -9.65 7.29
CA ASP A 134 -24.81 -8.68 8.33
C ASP A 134 -23.73 -8.52 9.43
N ARG A 135 -22.62 -9.27 9.33
CA ARG A 135 -21.55 -9.26 10.34
C ARG A 135 -20.69 -8.01 10.25
N GLU A 136 -20.79 -7.17 11.27
CA GLU A 136 -19.96 -5.97 11.43
C GLU A 136 -18.46 -6.28 11.51
N LEU A 137 -17.64 -5.28 11.19
CA LEU A 137 -16.20 -5.30 11.45
C LEU A 137 -15.95 -5.21 12.95
N THR A 138 -15.18 -6.14 13.49
CA THR A 138 -14.81 -6.11 14.91
C THR A 138 -13.58 -5.25 15.14
N ASP A 139 -13.40 -4.71 16.34
CA ASP A 139 -12.17 -3.98 16.71
C ASP A 139 -10.93 -4.84 16.45
N ARG A 140 -11.02 -6.14 16.76
CA ARG A 140 -9.97 -7.11 16.46
C ARG A 140 -9.61 -7.17 14.97
N ASP A 141 -10.60 -7.18 14.07
CA ASP A 141 -10.36 -7.20 12.63
C ASP A 141 -9.57 -5.97 12.19
N LEU A 142 -9.94 -4.80 12.74
CA LEU A 142 -9.35 -3.51 12.40
C LEU A 142 -7.94 -3.37 12.97
N THR A 143 -7.72 -3.79 14.20
CA THR A 143 -6.39 -3.78 14.84
C THR A 143 -5.43 -4.75 14.17
N GLU A 144 -5.86 -5.98 13.85
CA GLU A 144 -5.01 -6.92 13.11
C GLU A 144 -4.58 -6.35 11.76
N LEU A 145 -5.48 -5.62 11.08
CA LEU A 145 -5.13 -4.98 9.83
C LEU A 145 -4.20 -3.79 10.02
N GLU A 146 -4.44 -2.93 11.01
CA GLU A 146 -3.56 -1.80 11.32
C GLU A 146 -2.10 -2.26 11.44
N VAL A 147 -1.86 -3.30 12.23
CA VAL A 147 -0.49 -3.83 12.42
C VAL A 147 0.07 -4.39 11.11
N LEU A 148 -0.76 -5.07 10.32
CA LEU A 148 -0.36 -5.53 8.98
C LEU A 148 0.00 -4.36 8.06
N CYS A 149 -0.81 -3.30 8.05
CA CYS A 149 -0.57 -2.10 7.25
C CYS A 149 0.73 -1.40 7.65
N MET A 150 0.99 -1.27 8.95
CA MET A 150 2.25 -0.72 9.47
C MET A 150 3.45 -1.55 9.01
N ALA A 151 3.39 -2.87 9.18
CA ALA A 151 4.48 -3.74 8.80
C ALA A 151 4.74 -3.73 7.28
N VAL A 152 3.69 -3.75 6.46
CA VAL A 152 3.83 -3.66 4.99
C VAL A 152 4.35 -2.31 4.55
N PHE A 153 3.85 -1.21 5.12
CA PHE A 153 4.32 0.13 4.77
C PHE A 153 5.80 0.32 5.13
N GLN A 154 6.22 -0.11 6.32
CA GLN A 154 7.62 -0.09 6.73
C GLN A 154 8.49 -0.91 5.77
N HIS A 155 8.09 -2.16 5.48
CA HIS A 155 8.82 -3.05 4.58
C HIS A 155 8.98 -2.50 3.16
N LEU A 156 7.97 -1.79 2.65
CA LEU A 156 8.06 -1.08 1.37
C LEU A 156 8.94 0.17 1.47
N GLY A 157 8.86 0.90 2.59
CA GLY A 157 9.71 2.05 2.88
C GLY A 157 11.18 1.70 2.83
N ASP A 158 11.59 0.66 3.53
CA ASP A 158 12.98 0.17 3.60
C ASP A 158 13.56 -0.18 2.22
N GLN A 159 12.71 -0.61 1.29
CA GLN A 159 13.12 -0.94 -0.08
C GLN A 159 13.21 0.28 -1.00
N VAL A 160 12.35 1.28 -0.79
CA VAL A 160 12.22 2.45 -1.68
C VAL A 160 13.17 3.58 -1.27
N GLU A 161 13.48 3.70 0.02
CA GLU A 161 14.29 4.79 0.57
C GLU A 161 15.68 4.93 -0.07
N PRO A 162 16.45 3.85 -0.33
CA PRO A 162 17.76 3.97 -0.98
C PRO A 162 17.68 4.65 -2.35
N SER A 163 16.71 4.23 -3.17
CA SER A 163 16.51 4.79 -4.52
C SER A 163 16.03 6.24 -4.50
N LEU A 164 15.24 6.64 -3.49
CA LEU A 164 14.83 8.03 -3.32
C LEU A 164 16.00 8.93 -2.91
N ARG A 165 16.88 8.43 -2.02
CA ARG A 165 18.09 9.15 -1.62
C ARG A 165 19.05 9.35 -2.81
N GLU A 166 19.23 8.33 -3.64
CA GLU A 166 20.01 8.44 -4.89
C GLU A 166 19.41 9.46 -5.87
N ALA A 167 18.09 9.58 -5.90
CA ALA A 167 17.39 10.58 -6.70
C ALA A 167 17.44 12.00 -6.11
N GLY A 168 18.14 12.21 -4.99
CA GLY A 168 18.30 13.51 -4.35
C GLY A 168 17.12 13.95 -3.50
N VAL A 169 16.20 13.04 -3.16
CA VAL A 169 15.12 13.32 -2.21
C VAL A 169 15.71 13.23 -0.80
N THR A 170 15.87 14.39 -0.14
CA THR A 170 16.52 14.48 1.18
C THR A 170 15.55 14.28 2.34
N GLY A 171 16.07 13.81 3.48
CA GLY A 171 15.31 13.55 4.71
C GLY A 171 14.45 14.72 5.21
N GLU A 172 14.85 15.97 4.98
CA GLU A 172 14.02 17.14 5.32
C GLU A 172 12.66 17.18 4.58
N SER A 173 12.58 16.55 3.40
CA SER A 173 11.32 16.35 2.67
C SER A 173 10.55 15.11 3.13
N LEU A 174 11.22 14.16 3.80
CA LEU A 174 10.67 12.88 4.26
C LEU A 174 10.17 12.97 5.72
N ASP A 175 10.74 13.84 6.56
CA ASP A 175 10.66 13.74 8.02
C ASP A 175 9.48 14.43 8.73
N ARG A 176 8.60 15.19 8.06
CA ARG A 176 7.33 15.68 8.66
C ARG A 176 6.45 16.42 7.65
N PRO A 177 5.13 16.17 7.59
CA PRO A 177 4.20 17.19 7.12
C PRO A 177 4.29 18.36 8.11
N SER A 178 4.68 19.53 7.60
CA SER A 178 4.79 20.79 8.33
C SER A 178 3.40 21.16 8.87
N GLY A 179 3.14 20.86 10.13
CA GLY A 179 1.81 21.07 10.74
C GLY A 179 1.70 20.56 12.17
N GLN A 180 2.71 20.80 13.00
CA GLN A 180 2.55 20.79 14.46
C GLN A 180 3.15 22.09 15.00
N SER A 181 2.26 23.03 15.32
CA SER A 181 2.48 24.21 16.14
C SER A 181 1.30 24.34 17.08
#